data_AF-A0A089HQT7-F1
#
_entry.id   AF-A0A089HQT7-F1
#
_cell.length_a   1.000
_cell.length_b   1.000
_cell.length_c   1.000
_cell.angle_alpha   90.00
_cell.angle_beta   90.00
_cell.angle_gamma   90.00
#
_symmetry.space_group_name_H-M   'P 1'
#
loop_
_entity.id
_entity.type
_entity.pdbx_description
1 polymer ?
#
loop_
_entity_poly.entity_id
_entity_poly.type
_entity_poly.pdbx_seq_one_letter_code
_entity_poly.pdbx_strand_id
1 'polypeptide(L)'
;MLHEVSVCKIFSFDAAHQLVGHKGKCANVHGHTYKLEVVLKGKPVAEEGRSDEGFVVDFGDIKELVKERVVDRLDHAFLAKGDEPVLEALKTSGSKTAVLSFRTTAENLASYIAYTLKTSGLPVYSVKLWETPSAWAEVLAADIPEEGPSYRLYGGCDL
;
A
#
# COMPACT_ATOMS: atom_id res chain seq x y z
N MET A 1 -2.53 -30.31 15.10
CA MET A 1 -1.85 -29.38 14.17
C MET A 1 -2.64 -28.09 14.15
N LEU A 2 -1.97 -26.93 14.23
CA LEU A 2 -2.63 -25.65 14.02
C LEU A 2 -3.04 -25.54 12.54
N HIS A 3 -4.26 -25.07 12.29
CA HIS A 3 -4.70 -24.69 10.95
C HIS A 3 -4.02 -23.38 10.52
N GLU A 4 -4.36 -22.87 9.34
CA GLU A 4 -3.88 -21.54 8.95
C GLU A 4 -4.31 -20.49 9.99
N VAL A 5 -3.37 -19.62 10.33
CA VAL A 5 -3.59 -18.47 11.21
C VAL A 5 -3.31 -17.21 10.42
N SER A 6 -4.08 -16.16 10.70
CA SER A 6 -3.81 -14.82 10.17
C SER A 6 -3.11 -13.97 11.22
N VAL A 7 -2.06 -13.27 10.81
CA VAL A 7 -1.37 -12.26 11.61
C VAL A 7 -1.52 -10.92 10.91
N CYS A 8 -1.68 -9.85 11.68
CA CYS A 8 -1.82 -8.49 11.15
C CYS A 8 -0.78 -7.60 11.79
N LYS A 9 -0.12 -6.78 10.97
CA LYS A 9 0.72 -5.69 11.43
C LYS A 9 0.24 -4.38 10.82
N ILE A 10 0.14 -3.37 11.66
CA ILE A 10 -0.34 -2.04 11.29
C ILE A 10 0.85 -1.09 11.15
N PHE A 11 0.82 -0.29 10.09
CA PHE A 11 1.79 0.73 9.74
C PHE A 11 1.08 2.07 9.50
N SER A 12 1.86 3.16 9.49
CA SER A 12 1.38 4.48 9.11
C SER A 12 2.40 5.19 8.26
N PHE A 13 1.93 6.05 7.35
CA PHE A 13 2.75 6.98 6.59
C PHE A 13 1.92 8.21 6.22
N ASP A 14 2.58 9.35 6.09
CA ASP A 14 1.95 10.61 5.69
C ASP A 14 2.31 10.91 4.24
N ALA A 15 1.33 11.16 3.39
CA ALA A 15 1.60 11.52 2.00
C ALA A 15 0.60 12.51 1.45
N ALA A 16 1.05 13.31 0.48
CA ALA A 16 0.20 14.22 -0.27
C ALA A 16 -0.12 13.64 -1.65
N HIS A 17 -1.27 13.98 -2.21
CA HIS A 17 -1.62 13.61 -3.57
C HIS A 17 -2.62 14.62 -4.18
N GLN A 18 -2.92 14.42 -5.46
CA GLN A 18 -3.93 15.19 -6.19
C GLN A 18 -4.64 14.26 -7.18
N LEU A 19 -5.97 14.28 -7.18
CA LEU A 19 -6.77 13.55 -8.14
C LEU A 19 -7.19 14.46 -9.30
N VAL A 20 -6.31 14.61 -10.30
CA VAL A 20 -6.55 15.48 -11.46
C VAL A 20 -7.88 15.13 -12.14
N GLY A 21 -8.68 16.16 -12.44
CA GLY A 21 -10.01 16.04 -13.07
C GLY A 21 -11.16 15.70 -12.13
N HIS A 22 -10.89 15.35 -10.86
CA HIS A 22 -11.95 15.01 -9.90
C HIS A 22 -12.91 16.19 -9.68
N LYS A 23 -14.23 15.93 -9.57
CA LYS A 23 -15.22 16.98 -9.24
C LYS A 23 -15.18 17.48 -7.80
N GLY A 24 -14.67 16.68 -6.87
CA GLY A 24 -14.68 16.96 -5.44
C GLY A 24 -13.41 17.63 -4.92
N LYS A 25 -13.29 17.73 -3.58
CA LYS A 25 -12.16 18.39 -2.91
C LYS A 25 -10.82 17.75 -3.24
N CYS A 26 -10.79 16.44 -3.54
CA CYS A 26 -9.57 15.71 -3.89
C CYS A 26 -8.91 16.15 -5.21
N ALA A 27 -9.57 17.02 -6.00
CA ALA A 27 -8.96 17.67 -7.16
C ALA A 27 -7.82 18.62 -6.80
N ASN A 28 -7.80 19.10 -5.56
CA ASN A 28 -6.75 19.96 -5.02
C ASN A 28 -5.62 19.11 -4.44
N VAL A 29 -4.42 19.71 -4.35
CA VAL A 29 -3.34 19.13 -3.55
C VAL A 29 -3.78 19.09 -2.09
N HIS A 30 -3.71 17.90 -1.51
CA HIS A 30 -4.01 17.64 -0.10
C HIS A 30 -3.20 16.41 0.34
N GLY A 31 -3.37 15.99 1.59
CA GLY A 31 -2.70 14.79 2.08
C GLY A 31 -3.48 14.07 3.14
N HIS A 32 -2.98 12.89 3.48
CA HIS A 32 -3.57 11.96 4.41
C HIS A 32 -2.48 11.36 5.30
N THR A 33 -2.84 11.12 6.56
CA THR A 33 -2.15 10.16 7.41
C THR A 33 -2.75 8.79 7.12
N TYR A 34 -2.07 8.02 6.27
CA TYR A 34 -2.51 6.70 5.89
C TYR A 34 -2.27 5.71 7.03
N LYS A 35 -3.28 4.89 7.34
CA LYS A 35 -3.11 3.68 8.15
C LYS A 35 -3.14 2.47 7.23
N LEU A 36 -2.09 1.65 7.27
CA LEU A 36 -1.93 0.45 6.45
C LEU A 36 -2.00 -0.78 7.35
N GLU A 37 -2.97 -1.65 7.12
CA GLU A 37 -3.07 -2.95 7.76
C GLU A 37 -2.64 -4.02 6.75
N VAL A 38 -1.59 -4.77 7.10
CA VAL A 38 -1.09 -5.89 6.29
C VAL A 38 -1.44 -7.18 7.00
N VAL A 39 -2.35 -7.96 6.42
CA VAL A 39 -2.75 -9.27 6.93
C VAL A 39 -1.99 -10.33 6.16
N LEU A 40 -1.25 -11.17 6.86
CA LEU A 40 -0.60 -12.36 6.31
C LEU A 40 -1.33 -13.60 6.81
N LYS A 41 -1.37 -14.66 6.01
CA LYS A 41 -2.02 -15.92 6.40
C LYS A 41 -1.18 -17.11 5.97
N GLY A 42 -1.00 -18.05 6.88
CA GLY A 42 -0.25 -19.27 6.61
C GLY A 42 -0.32 -20.24 7.78
N LYS A 43 0.35 -21.38 7.65
CA LYS A 43 0.50 -22.35 8.73
C LYS A 43 1.72 -21.97 9.57
N PRO A 44 1.60 -21.94 10.90
CA PRO A 44 2.77 -21.85 11.77
C PRO A 44 3.79 -22.96 11.47
N VAL A 45 5.08 -22.63 11.51
CA VAL A 45 6.16 -23.62 11.36
C VAL A 45 6.08 -24.63 12.52
N ALA A 46 6.00 -25.92 12.19
CA ALA A 46 5.79 -26.99 13.17
C ALA A 46 7.07 -27.76 13.52
N GLU A 47 8.20 -27.42 12.91
CA GLU A 47 9.48 -28.09 13.10
C GLU A 47 10.18 -27.57 14.36
N GLU A 48 10.33 -28.46 15.35
CA GLU A 48 10.91 -28.15 16.66
C GLU A 48 12.39 -27.73 16.56
N GLY A 49 12.79 -26.73 17.35
CA GLY A 49 14.18 -26.30 17.45
C GLY A 49 14.62 -25.28 16.40
N ARG A 50 13.70 -24.83 15.53
CA ARG A 50 13.93 -23.68 14.65
C ARG A 50 13.66 -22.36 15.36
N SER A 51 14.34 -21.31 14.95
CA SER A 51 14.08 -19.96 15.48
C SER A 51 12.70 -19.43 15.12
N ASP A 52 12.12 -19.88 14.01
CA ASP A 52 10.80 -19.50 13.52
C ASP A 52 9.70 -20.52 13.88
N GLU A 53 9.97 -21.47 14.79
CA GLU A 53 8.99 -22.41 15.32
C GLU A 53 7.76 -21.67 15.88
N GLY A 54 6.57 -22.06 15.43
CA GLY A 54 5.29 -21.47 15.85
C GLY A 54 4.92 -20.16 15.15
N PHE A 55 5.75 -19.62 14.26
CA PHE A 55 5.43 -18.40 13.51
C PHE A 55 4.84 -18.69 12.13
N VAL A 56 3.93 -17.82 11.69
CA VAL A 56 3.56 -17.72 10.25
C VAL A 56 4.65 -16.94 9.53
N VAL A 57 5.00 -15.77 10.07
CA VAL A 57 6.14 -14.92 9.71
C VAL A 57 6.52 -14.14 10.98
N ASP A 58 7.81 -13.87 11.20
CA ASP A 58 8.26 -13.02 12.32
C ASP A 58 7.80 -11.57 12.12
N PHE A 59 7.30 -10.92 13.18
CA PHE A 59 6.84 -9.53 13.10
C PHE A 59 7.97 -8.51 12.80
N GLY A 60 9.23 -8.84 13.09
CA GLY A 60 10.43 -8.12 12.70
C GLY A 60 10.60 -8.12 11.18
N ASP A 61 10.55 -9.30 10.56
CA ASP A 61 10.66 -9.44 9.10
C ASP A 61 9.54 -8.69 8.37
N ILE A 62 8.29 -8.81 8.86
CA ILE A 62 7.16 -8.05 8.31
C ILE A 62 7.44 -6.54 8.42
N LYS A 63 7.99 -6.09 9.55
CA LYS A 63 8.27 -4.67 9.77
C LYS A 63 9.31 -4.15 8.79
N GLU A 64 10.43 -4.85 8.66
CA GLU A 64 11.56 -4.44 7.83
C GLU A 64 11.16 -4.40 6.36
N LEU A 65 10.55 -5.48 5.87
CA LEU A 65 10.17 -5.57 4.47
C LEU A 65 9.09 -4.55 4.09
N VAL A 66 8.04 -4.40 4.90
CA VAL A 66 6.97 -3.41 4.61
C VAL A 66 7.53 -1.99 4.71
N LYS A 67 8.44 -1.74 5.66
CA LYS A 67 9.08 -0.43 5.78
C LYS A 67 9.90 -0.10 4.53
N GLU A 68 10.80 -0.98 4.13
CA GLU A 68 11.67 -0.77 2.95
C GLU A 68 10.86 -0.65 1.65
N ARG A 69 9.91 -1.57 1.44
CA ARG A 69 9.23 -1.74 0.14
C ARG A 69 8.07 -0.77 -0.05
N VAL A 70 7.49 -0.26 1.05
CA VAL A 70 6.28 0.56 1.02
C VAL A 70 6.45 1.85 1.80
N VAL A 71 6.59 1.80 3.12
CA VAL A 71 6.52 2.99 3.98
C VAL A 71 7.59 4.01 3.61
N ASP A 72 8.86 3.62 3.58
CA ASP A 72 9.97 4.55 3.30
C ASP A 72 9.92 5.14 1.88
N ARG A 73 9.17 4.52 0.96
CA ARG A 73 8.99 5.05 -0.41
C ARG A 73 7.84 6.05 -0.49
N LEU A 74 6.75 5.81 0.24
CA LEU A 74 5.52 6.61 0.18
C LEU A 74 5.47 7.71 1.25
N ASP A 75 6.13 7.51 2.39
CA ASP A 75 6.12 8.44 3.52
C ASP A 75 6.79 9.77 3.17
N HIS A 76 6.17 10.87 3.60
CA HIS A 76 6.54 12.25 3.30
C HIS A 76 6.74 12.54 1.80
N ALA A 77 6.06 11.79 0.93
CA ALA A 77 6.12 11.98 -0.53
C ALA A 77 4.84 12.64 -1.07
N PHE A 78 4.96 13.28 -2.23
CA PHE A 78 3.82 13.52 -3.11
C PHE A 78 3.61 12.31 -4.03
N LEU A 79 2.48 11.63 -3.89
CA LEU A 79 2.09 10.49 -4.70
C LEU A 79 1.45 11.00 -6.00
N ALA A 80 2.07 10.69 -7.11
CA ALA A 80 1.70 11.20 -8.42
C ALA A 80 1.38 10.07 -9.40
N LYS A 81 0.31 10.22 -10.18
CA LYS A 81 0.13 9.48 -11.42
C LYS A 81 1.18 9.90 -12.44
N GLY A 82 1.53 11.19 -12.48
CA GLY A 82 2.52 11.76 -13.38
C GLY A 82 1.98 12.93 -14.22
N ASP A 83 0.68 13.21 -14.18
CA ASP A 83 0.01 14.30 -14.90
C ASP A 83 -0.39 15.47 -13.98
N GLU A 84 -0.06 15.40 -12.68
CA GLU A 84 -0.33 16.45 -11.72
C GLU A 84 0.46 17.73 -12.06
N PRO A 85 -0.20 18.89 -12.24
CA PRO A 85 0.48 20.15 -12.62
C PRO A 85 1.56 20.61 -11.64
N VAL A 86 1.43 20.24 -10.37
CA VAL A 86 2.38 20.60 -9.30
C VAL A 86 3.69 19.79 -9.37
N LEU A 87 3.71 18.69 -10.13
CA LEU A 87 4.80 17.71 -10.10
C LEU A 87 6.17 18.30 -10.48
N GLU A 88 6.22 19.14 -11.51
CA GLU A 88 7.49 19.75 -11.95
C GLU A 88 8.03 20.76 -10.93
N ALA A 89 7.15 21.49 -10.24
CA ALA A 89 7.56 22.38 -9.16
C ALA A 89 8.16 21.59 -7.99
N LEU A 90 7.54 20.47 -7.60
CA LEU A 90 8.01 19.59 -6.52
C LEU A 90 9.37 18.94 -6.85
N LYS A 91 9.55 18.47 -8.09
CA LYS A 91 10.84 17.94 -8.54
C LYS A 91 11.92 19.03 -8.49
N THR A 92 11.60 20.23 -8.96
CA THR A 92 12.55 21.37 -8.99
C THR A 92 12.94 21.81 -7.58
N SER A 93 12.03 21.77 -6.61
CA SER A 93 12.33 22.10 -5.21
C SER A 93 13.07 21.00 -4.45
N GLY A 94 13.31 19.84 -5.07
CA GLY A 94 13.90 18.67 -4.39
C GLY A 94 12.94 18.00 -3.40
N SER A 95 11.64 18.26 -3.49
CA SER A 95 10.64 17.59 -2.68
C SER A 95 10.53 16.11 -3.08
N LYS A 96 10.32 15.24 -2.10
CA LYS A 96 10.16 13.81 -2.34
C LYS A 96 8.88 13.55 -3.13
N THR A 97 9.01 12.82 -4.23
CA THR A 97 7.89 12.43 -5.09
C THR A 97 7.92 10.93 -5.32
N ALA A 98 6.75 10.32 -5.41
CA ALA A 98 6.57 8.93 -5.82
C ALA A 98 5.67 8.90 -7.06
N VAL A 99 6.27 8.76 -8.24
CA VAL A 99 5.52 8.66 -9.51
C VAL A 99 5.14 7.19 -9.72
N LEU A 100 3.85 6.90 -9.64
CA LEU A 100 3.29 5.55 -9.61
C LEU A 100 2.62 5.14 -10.92
N SER A 101 2.47 6.07 -11.89
CA SER A 101 1.89 5.81 -13.21
C SER A 101 0.41 5.37 -13.21
N PHE A 102 -0.27 5.49 -12.08
CA PHE A 102 -1.70 5.27 -11.94
C PHE A 102 -2.35 6.33 -11.05
N ARG A 103 -3.67 6.45 -11.12
CA ARG A 103 -4.42 7.40 -10.29
C ARG A 103 -4.30 7.03 -8.81
N THR A 104 -3.85 7.95 -7.97
CA THR A 104 -3.44 7.67 -6.57
C THR A 104 -4.61 7.58 -5.59
N THR A 105 -5.68 6.88 -5.95
CA THR A 105 -6.81 6.57 -5.05
C THR A 105 -6.43 5.48 -4.05
N ALA A 106 -7.19 5.38 -2.94
CA ALA A 106 -7.01 4.31 -1.95
C ALA A 106 -7.03 2.90 -2.57
N GLU A 107 -7.90 2.63 -3.53
CA GLU A 107 -8.05 1.30 -4.16
C GLU A 107 -6.82 0.91 -5.00
N ASN A 108 -6.33 1.84 -5.83
CA ASN A 108 -5.14 1.61 -6.63
C ASN A 108 -3.89 1.47 -5.73
N LEU A 109 -3.77 2.31 -4.70
CA LEU A 109 -2.68 2.23 -3.73
C LEU A 109 -2.71 0.91 -2.94
N ALA A 110 -3.89 0.47 -2.47
CA ALA A 110 -4.03 -0.81 -1.78
C ALA A 110 -3.62 -1.99 -2.68
N SER A 111 -4.02 -1.96 -3.96
CA SER A 111 -3.65 -2.97 -4.96
C SER A 111 -2.13 -2.97 -5.22
N TYR A 112 -1.53 -1.79 -5.35
CA TYR A 112 -0.09 -1.63 -5.53
C TYR A 112 0.70 -2.17 -4.33
N ILE A 113 0.25 -1.86 -3.11
CA ILE A 113 0.88 -2.33 -1.88
C ILE A 113 0.74 -3.86 -1.76
N ALA A 114 -0.45 -4.41 -1.98
CA ALA A 114 -0.68 -5.85 -1.96
C ALA A 114 0.23 -6.59 -2.95
N TYR A 115 0.31 -6.13 -4.19
CA TYR A 115 1.18 -6.71 -5.21
C TYR A 115 2.66 -6.59 -4.84
N THR A 116 3.09 -5.42 -4.37
CA THR A 116 4.50 -5.18 -3.97
C THR A 116 4.92 -6.13 -2.85
N LEU A 117 4.07 -6.33 -1.85
CA LEU A 117 4.38 -7.21 -0.71
C LEU A 117 4.31 -8.69 -1.10
N LYS A 118 3.32 -9.09 -1.91
CA LYS A 118 3.19 -10.45 -2.44
C LYS A 118 4.43 -10.84 -3.26
N THR A 119 4.84 -9.98 -4.19
CA THR A 119 6.04 -10.21 -5.03
C THR A 119 7.36 -10.08 -4.26
N SER A 120 7.33 -9.50 -3.06
CA SER A 120 8.47 -9.50 -2.12
C SER A 120 8.54 -10.77 -1.26
N GLY A 121 7.66 -11.75 -1.49
CA GLY A 121 7.70 -13.08 -0.86
C GLY A 121 6.87 -13.23 0.41
N LEU A 122 6.11 -12.21 0.82
CA LEU A 122 5.20 -12.36 1.97
C LEU A 122 3.95 -13.17 1.58
N PRO A 123 3.45 -14.05 2.46
CA PRO A 123 2.17 -14.74 2.28
C PRO A 123 1.00 -13.79 2.60
N VAL A 124 0.88 -12.72 1.81
CA VAL A 124 -0.14 -11.69 1.97
C VAL A 124 -1.51 -12.32 1.77
N TYR A 125 -2.41 -12.06 2.72
CA TYR A 125 -3.83 -12.41 2.61
C TYR A 125 -4.66 -11.23 2.16
N SER A 126 -4.52 -10.08 2.85
CA SER A 126 -5.17 -8.84 2.45
C SER A 126 -4.34 -7.62 2.85
N VAL A 127 -4.59 -6.52 2.14
CA VAL A 127 -4.11 -5.19 2.48
C VAL A 127 -5.32 -4.28 2.61
N LYS A 128 -5.40 -3.58 3.75
CA LYS A 128 -6.40 -2.53 3.98
C LYS A 128 -5.71 -1.20 4.19
N LEU A 129 -6.03 -0.23 3.34
CA LEU A 129 -5.45 1.11 3.37
C LEU A 129 -6.54 2.12 3.71
N TRP A 130 -6.33 2.84 4.82
CA TRP A 130 -7.21 3.90 5.29
C TRP A 130 -6.66 5.26 4.87
N GLU A 131 -7.45 6.03 4.12
CA GLU A 131 -7.14 7.46 3.82
C GLU A 131 -7.57 8.37 4.97
N THR A 132 -8.60 7.97 5.70
CA THR A 132 -9.14 8.73 6.84
C THR A 132 -9.49 7.76 7.97
N PRO A 133 -9.72 8.25 9.20
CA PRO A 133 -10.18 7.39 10.30
C PRO A 133 -11.50 6.63 10.01
N SER A 134 -12.28 7.05 9.03
CA SER A 134 -13.62 6.51 8.73
C SER A 134 -13.75 5.83 7.37
N ALA A 135 -12.72 5.82 6.52
CA ALA A 135 -12.82 5.28 5.16
C ALA A 135 -11.53 4.56 4.74
N TRP A 136 -11.71 3.41 4.09
CA TRP A 136 -10.63 2.54 3.64
C TRP A 136 -10.99 1.79 2.35
N ALA A 137 -9.96 1.32 1.67
CA ALA A 137 -10.05 0.32 0.60
C ALA A 137 -9.32 -0.96 1.06
N GLU A 138 -9.86 -2.12 0.70
CA GLU A 138 -9.25 -3.43 0.98
C GLU A 138 -9.12 -4.23 -0.30
N VAL A 139 -8.01 -4.94 -0.41
CA VAL A 139 -7.70 -5.84 -1.51
C VAL A 139 -7.26 -7.17 -0.94
N LEU A 140 -7.86 -8.26 -1.42
CA LEU A 140 -7.37 -9.60 -1.15
C LEU A 140 -6.22 -9.92 -2.10
N ALA A 141 -5.16 -10.53 -1.60
CA ALA A 141 -4.02 -10.91 -2.43
C ALA A 141 -4.37 -11.94 -3.50
N ALA A 142 -5.43 -12.72 -3.27
CA ALA A 142 -5.98 -13.68 -4.24
C ALA A 142 -6.63 -13.00 -5.45
N ASP A 143 -7.05 -11.75 -5.32
CA ASP A 143 -7.67 -10.97 -6.41
C ASP A 143 -6.61 -10.22 -7.25
N ILE A 144 -5.33 -10.29 -6.87
CA ILE A 144 -4.23 -9.67 -7.59
C ILE A 144 -3.61 -10.68 -8.58
N PRO A 145 -3.67 -10.41 -9.90
CA PRO A 145 -3.01 -11.24 -10.92
C PRO A 145 -1.50 -11.36 -10.70
N GLU A 146 -0.90 -12.45 -11.17
CA GLU A 146 0.55 -12.68 -11.03
C GLU A 146 1.37 -11.67 -11.85
N GLU A 147 0.84 -11.20 -12.98
CA GLU A 147 1.40 -10.13 -13.79
C GLU A 147 1.25 -8.72 -13.19
N GLY A 148 0.44 -8.60 -12.13
CA GLY A 148 0.18 -7.38 -11.39
C GLY A 148 -1.21 -6.78 -11.56
N PRO A 149 -1.55 -5.73 -10.77
CA PRO A 149 -2.87 -5.13 -10.79
C PRO A 149 -3.13 -4.33 -12.07
N SER A 150 -4.36 -4.39 -12.57
CA SER A 150 -4.86 -3.45 -13.57
C SER A 150 -5.29 -2.14 -12.91
N TYR A 151 -4.42 -1.14 -12.90
CA TYR A 151 -4.72 0.13 -12.25
C TYR A 151 -5.66 1.01 -13.07
N ARG A 152 -6.52 1.75 -12.36
CA ARG A 152 -7.33 2.80 -12.99
C ARG A 152 -6.50 4.04 -13.28
N LEU A 153 -6.64 4.58 -14.49
CA LEU A 153 -6.00 5.84 -14.90
C LEU A 153 -6.88 7.06 -14.62
N TYR A 154 -8.19 6.84 -14.47
CA TYR A 154 -9.24 7.86 -14.28
C TYR A 154 -10.35 7.31 -13.37
N GLY A 155 -11.06 8.19 -12.68
CA GLY A 155 -12.27 7.90 -11.90
C GLY A 155 -13.55 8.27 -12.64
N GLY A 156 -14.69 7.69 -12.24
CA GLY A 156 -16.00 7.97 -12.86
C GLY A 156 -16.51 9.40 -12.66
N CYS A 157 -15.83 10.18 -11.82
CA CYS A 157 -16.13 11.57 -11.49
C CYS A 157 -15.17 12.57 -12.15
N ASP A 158 -14.41 12.14 -13.16
CA ASP A 158 -13.41 12.95 -13.87
C ASP A 158 -13.96 13.72 -15.09
N LEU A 159 -15.26 13.53 -15.41
CA LEU A 159 -15.98 14.17 -16.52
C LEU A 159 -17.00 15.17 -16.00
#